data_AF-A0A3M2A6F6-F1
#
_entry.id   AF-A0A3M2A6F6-F1
#
_cell.length_a   1.000
_cell.length_b   1.000
_cell.length_c   1.000
_cell.angle_alpha   90.00
_cell.angle_beta   90.00
_cell.angle_gamma   90.00
#
_symmetry.space_group_name_H-M   'P 1'
#
loop_
_entity.id
_entity.type
_entity.pdbx_description
1 polymer ?
#
loop_
_entity_poly.entity_id
_entity_poly.type
_entity_poly.pdbx_seq_one_letter_code
_entity_poly.pdbx_strand_id
1 'polypeptide(L)'
;MAGVAERKVDHAALRVNQAFIISLLILAFVLDSVWLVAFVAGVMLLGTAVPSLALFKRIYQHILRPAGLVKPDPVVDNPEPHRFAQGFGGVVVVLALLALWAGQVILGWALVGLVVLLAALNLFVGFCAGCFLYYQLNRLGVPGFEHRPMRQS
;
A
#
# COMPACT_ATOMS: atom_id res chain seq x y z
N MET A 1 22.13 -19.55 -20.92
CA MET A 1 21.87 -18.82 -19.67
C MET A 1 20.80 -17.78 -19.96
N ALA A 2 19.51 -18.12 -19.78
CA ALA A 2 18.43 -17.18 -20.02
C ALA A 2 18.50 -16.09 -18.94
N GLY A 3 18.75 -14.85 -19.35
CA GLY A 3 18.72 -13.71 -18.44
C GLY A 3 17.38 -13.67 -17.73
N VAL A 4 17.39 -13.83 -16.41
CA VAL A 4 16.21 -13.56 -15.58
C VAL A 4 15.85 -12.11 -15.89
N ALA A 5 14.73 -11.89 -16.58
CA ALA A 5 14.23 -10.55 -16.81
C ALA A 5 14.14 -9.85 -15.45
N GLU A 6 14.97 -8.84 -15.23
CA GLU A 6 14.97 -8.04 -14.01
C GLU A 6 13.55 -7.54 -13.79
N ARG A 7 12.85 -8.07 -12.77
CA ARG A 7 11.52 -7.59 -12.40
C ARG A 7 11.71 -6.18 -11.84
N LYS A 8 11.20 -5.19 -12.57
CA LYS A 8 11.26 -3.78 -12.18
C LYS A 8 9.88 -3.33 -11.69
N VAL A 9 9.86 -2.71 -10.53
CA VAL A 9 8.68 -2.08 -9.94
C VAL A 9 8.90 -0.57 -9.99
N ASP A 10 7.88 0.16 -10.42
CA ASP A 10 7.92 1.63 -10.43
C ASP A 10 7.64 2.15 -9.03
N HIS A 11 8.68 2.57 -8.32
CA HIS A 11 8.59 3.09 -6.96
C HIS A 11 7.84 4.43 -6.92
N ALA A 12 7.84 5.20 -8.01
CA ALA A 12 7.04 6.42 -8.10
C ALA A 12 5.54 6.09 -8.06
N ALA A 13 5.11 5.03 -8.74
CA ALA A 13 3.72 4.57 -8.68
C ALA A 13 3.30 4.14 -7.27
N LEU A 14 4.19 3.46 -6.54
CA LEU A 14 3.95 3.05 -5.14
C LEU A 14 3.85 4.27 -4.20
N ARG A 15 4.77 5.23 -4.34
CA ARG A 15 4.76 6.47 -3.55
C ARG A 15 3.50 7.29 -3.79
N VAL A 16 3.06 7.42 -5.05
CA VAL A 16 1.79 8.09 -5.40
C VAL A 16 0.60 7.39 -4.75
N ASN A 17 0.53 6.05 -4.84
CA ASN A 17 -0.53 5.28 -4.19
C ASN A 17 -0.58 5.52 -2.67
N GLN A 18 0.57 5.51 -2.01
CA GLN A 18 0.67 5.81 -0.57
C GLN A 18 0.27 7.24 -0.24
N ALA A 19 0.71 8.21 -1.03
CA ALA A 19 0.34 9.62 -0.83
C ALA A 19 -1.17 9.82 -0.92
N PHE A 20 -1.85 9.18 -1.88
CA PHE A 20 -3.31 9.22 -1.98
C PHE A 20 -3.99 8.57 -0.77
N ILE A 21 -3.57 7.37 -0.37
CA ILE A 21 -4.13 6.67 0.80
C ILE A 21 -3.98 7.53 2.06
N ILE A 22 -2.77 8.05 2.32
CA ILE A 22 -2.48 8.92 3.46
C ILE A 22 -3.37 10.16 3.43
N SER A 23 -3.40 10.86 2.29
CA SER A 23 -4.15 12.11 2.16
C SER A 23 -5.65 11.89 2.36
N LEU A 24 -6.21 10.82 1.79
CA LEU A 24 -7.62 10.50 1.93
C LEU A 24 -8.00 10.06 3.34
N LEU A 25 -7.14 9.30 4.03
CA LEU A 25 -7.39 8.90 5.42
C LEU A 25 -7.27 10.08 6.39
N ILE A 26 -6.32 10.99 6.18
CA ILE A 26 -6.22 12.24 6.95
C ILE A 26 -7.46 13.09 6.70
N LEU A 27 -7.89 13.24 5.45
CA LEU A 27 -9.11 13.96 5.11
C LEU A 27 -10.34 13.31 5.75
N ALA A 28 -10.39 11.97 5.79
CA ALA A 28 -11.47 11.23 6.44
C ALA A 28 -11.51 11.55 7.93
N PHE A 29 -10.36 11.59 8.60
CA PHE A 29 -10.26 11.97 10.01
C PHE A 29 -10.70 13.41 10.27
N VAL A 30 -10.22 14.37 9.47
CA VAL A 30 -10.55 15.80 9.64
C VAL A 30 -12.03 16.07 9.41
N LEU A 31 -12.64 15.38 8.44
CA LEU A 31 -14.07 15.51 8.13
C LEU A 31 -14.97 14.57 8.95
N ASP A 32 -14.38 13.76 9.84
CA ASP A 32 -15.04 12.66 10.55
C ASP A 32 -15.90 11.76 9.61
N SER A 33 -15.38 11.51 8.39
CA SER A 33 -16.12 10.85 7.32
C SER A 33 -15.82 9.36 7.26
N VAL A 34 -16.67 8.57 7.91
CA VAL A 34 -16.62 7.10 7.89
C VAL A 34 -16.76 6.54 6.46
N TRP A 35 -17.56 7.20 5.61
CA TRP A 35 -17.71 6.83 4.20
C TRP A 35 -16.41 6.93 3.41
N LEU A 36 -15.56 7.91 3.74
CA LEU A 36 -14.26 8.06 3.10
C LEU A 36 -13.28 6.96 3.56
N VAL A 37 -13.34 6.55 4.83
CA VAL A 37 -12.61 5.38 5.33
C VAL A 37 -13.04 4.12 4.58
N ALA A 38 -14.35 3.91 4.40
CA ALA A 38 -14.89 2.78 3.65
C ALA A 38 -14.44 2.78 2.18
N PHE A 39 -14.43 3.96 1.54
CA PHE A 39 -13.91 4.12 0.18
C PHE A 39 -12.44 3.72 0.08
N VAL A 40 -11.58 4.23 0.99
CA VAL A 40 -10.15 3.87 1.01
C VAL A 40 -9.95 2.38 1.24
N ALA A 41 -10.67 1.78 2.19
CA ALA A 41 -10.63 0.34 2.46
C ALA A 41 -10.97 -0.47 1.20
N GLY A 42 -12.05 -0.09 0.51
CA GLY A 42 -12.48 -0.71 -0.74
C GLY A 42 -11.41 -0.62 -1.83
N VAL A 43 -10.84 0.57 -2.05
CA VAL A 43 -9.78 0.78 -3.06
C VAL A 43 -8.53 -0.05 -2.72
N MET A 44 -8.13 -0.10 -1.44
CA MET A 44 -6.96 -0.88 -1.01
C MET A 44 -7.16 -2.37 -1.26
N LEU A 45 -8.31 -2.92 -0.87
CA LEU A 45 -8.64 -4.34 -1.05
C LEU A 45 -8.82 -4.71 -2.53
N LEU A 46 -9.54 -3.90 -3.30
CA LEU A 46 -9.72 -4.12 -4.73
C LEU A 46 -8.38 -4.04 -5.49
N GLY A 47 -7.52 -3.06 -5.17
CA GLY A 47 -6.18 -2.96 -5.76
C GLY A 47 -5.27 -4.12 -5.36
N THR A 48 -5.49 -4.72 -4.19
CA THR A 48 -4.77 -5.93 -3.75
C THR A 48 -5.22 -7.16 -4.51
N ALA A 49 -6.54 -7.39 -4.59
CA ALA A 49 -7.14 -8.54 -5.26
C ALA A 49 -6.89 -8.49 -6.78
N VAL A 50 -7.10 -7.32 -7.39
CA VAL A 50 -7.06 -7.12 -8.83
C VAL A 50 -6.10 -5.95 -9.16
N PRO A 51 -4.83 -6.24 -9.51
CA PRO A 51 -3.82 -5.20 -9.79
C PRO A 51 -4.19 -4.26 -10.93
N SER A 52 -4.97 -4.74 -11.89
CA SER A 52 -5.46 -3.96 -13.03
C SER A 52 -6.53 -2.92 -12.62
N LEU A 53 -7.11 -3.07 -11.43
CA LEU A 53 -8.07 -2.15 -10.82
C LEU A 53 -7.44 -1.25 -9.74
N ALA A 54 -6.11 -1.27 -9.58
CA ALA A 54 -5.43 -0.34 -8.68
C ALA A 54 -5.66 1.11 -9.14
N LEU A 55 -6.69 1.76 -8.58
CA LEU A 55 -7.24 3.03 -9.04
C LEU A 55 -6.17 4.13 -9.09
N PHE A 56 -5.39 4.26 -8.01
CA PHE A 56 -4.33 5.26 -7.92
C PHE A 56 -3.17 4.96 -8.88
N LYS A 57 -2.88 3.68 -9.16
CA LYS A 57 -1.90 3.29 -10.18
C LYS A 57 -2.38 3.65 -11.59
N ARG A 58 -3.68 3.52 -11.89
CA ARG A 58 -4.25 4.00 -13.16
C ARG A 58 -4.15 5.51 -13.29
N ILE A 59 -4.50 6.26 -12.25
CA ILE A 59 -4.36 7.72 -12.22
C ILE A 59 -2.90 8.11 -12.47
N TYR A 60 -1.95 7.42 -11.85
CA TYR A 60 -0.53 7.60 -12.14
C TYR A 60 -0.18 7.32 -13.62
N GLN A 61 -0.58 6.16 -14.16
CA GLN A 61 -0.20 5.75 -15.51
C GLN A 61 -0.86 6.56 -16.63
N HIS A 62 -2.11 6.98 -16.45
CA HIS A 62 -2.91 7.64 -17.49
C HIS A 62 -2.95 9.16 -17.35
N ILE A 63 -2.63 9.71 -16.17
CA ILE A 63 -2.72 11.15 -15.91
C ILE A 63 -1.34 11.69 -15.50
N LEU A 64 -0.80 11.28 -14.35
CA LEU A 64 0.42 11.92 -13.80
C LEU A 64 1.67 11.69 -14.65
N ARG A 65 1.85 10.45 -15.14
CA ARG A 65 2.99 10.08 -15.99
C ARG A 65 2.97 10.78 -17.35
N PRO A 66 1.87 10.73 -18.15
CA PRO A 66 1.83 11.45 -19.43
C PRO A 66 1.82 12.97 -19.26
N ALA A 67 1.30 13.50 -18.14
CA ALA A 67 1.39 14.92 -17.82
C ALA A 67 2.78 15.39 -17.35
N GLY A 68 3.74 14.49 -17.16
CA GLY A 68 5.10 14.82 -16.72
C GLY A 68 5.23 15.28 -15.26
N LEU A 69 4.15 15.15 -14.46
CA LEU A 69 4.11 15.58 -13.06
C LEU A 69 4.94 14.67 -12.14
N VAL A 70 5.06 13.39 -12.50
CA VAL A 70 5.83 12.40 -11.74
C VAL A 70 6.70 11.61 -12.70
N LYS A 71 8.01 11.60 -12.44
CA LYS A 71 8.98 10.84 -13.22
C LYS A 71 8.94 9.36 -12.80
N PRO A 72 8.84 8.41 -13.75
CA PRO A 72 8.94 6.99 -13.44
C PRO A 72 10.27 6.64 -12.79
N ASP A 73 10.21 5.77 -11.79
CA ASP A 73 11.37 5.34 -11.00
C ASP A 73 11.39 3.80 -10.93
N PRO A 74 11.75 3.12 -12.04
CA PRO A 74 11.77 1.67 -12.10
C PRO A 74 12.99 1.11 -11.37
N VAL A 75 12.76 0.49 -10.23
CA VAL A 75 13.78 -0.15 -9.39
C VAL A 75 13.59 -1.67 -9.44
N VAL A 76 14.69 -2.43 -9.37
CA VAL A 76 14.65 -3.89 -9.29
C VAL A 76 14.07 -4.29 -7.94
N ASP A 77 12.81 -4.74 -7.94
CA ASP A 77 12.09 -5.15 -6.73
C ASP A 77 10.95 -6.13 -7.05
N ASN A 78 10.46 -6.82 -6.03
CA ASN A 78 9.38 -7.78 -6.12
C ASN A 78 8.02 -7.08 -5.86
N PRO A 79 7.02 -7.22 -6.77
CA PRO A 79 5.71 -6.62 -6.56
C PRO A 79 4.86 -7.35 -5.51
N GLU A 80 5.14 -8.61 -5.20
CA GLU A 80 4.34 -9.46 -4.32
C GLU A 80 4.34 -8.98 -2.85
N PRO A 81 5.49 -8.66 -2.22
CA PRO A 81 5.53 -8.10 -0.86
C PRO A 81 4.77 -6.78 -0.74
N HIS A 82 4.82 -5.93 -1.76
CA HIS A 82 4.10 -4.65 -1.79
C HIS A 82 2.58 -4.85 -1.83
N ARG A 83 2.10 -5.84 -2.60
CA ARG A 83 0.68 -6.21 -2.63
C ARG A 83 0.23 -6.77 -1.29
N PHE A 84 1.04 -7.61 -0.66
CA PHE A 84 0.77 -8.09 0.69
C PHE A 84 0.65 -6.93 1.68
N ALA A 85 1.58 -5.98 1.64
CA ALA A 85 1.56 -4.79 2.51
C ALA A 85 0.28 -3.96 2.30
N GLN A 86 -0.12 -3.73 1.05
CA GLN A 86 -1.38 -3.02 0.74
C GLN A 86 -2.61 -3.79 1.23
N GLY A 87 -2.64 -5.11 1.04
CA GLY A 87 -3.73 -5.96 1.51
C GLY A 87 -3.86 -5.94 3.03
N PHE A 88 -2.75 -6.11 3.72
CA PHE A 88 -2.69 -6.03 5.18
C PHE A 88 -3.18 -4.67 5.69
N GLY A 89 -2.68 -3.57 5.12
CA GLY A 89 -3.18 -2.23 5.43
C GLY A 89 -4.69 -2.10 5.18
N GLY A 90 -5.19 -2.63 4.07
CA GLY A 90 -6.61 -2.61 3.73
C GLY A 90 -7.48 -3.35 4.75
N VAL A 91 -7.02 -4.52 5.22
CA VAL A 91 -7.70 -5.27 6.30
C VAL A 91 -7.74 -4.46 7.58
N VAL A 92 -6.64 -3.81 7.97
CA VAL A 92 -6.60 -2.95 9.16
C VAL A 92 -7.57 -1.76 9.03
N VAL A 93 -7.66 -1.13 7.85
CA VAL A 93 -8.64 -0.06 7.60
C VAL A 93 -10.07 -0.58 7.65
N VAL A 94 -10.35 -1.82 7.20
CA VAL A 94 -11.67 -2.44 7.39
C VAL A 94 -11.98 -2.66 8.87
N LEU A 95 -11.03 -3.15 9.66
CA LEU A 95 -11.21 -3.29 11.11
C LEU A 95 -11.47 -1.93 11.77
N ALA A 96 -10.77 -0.89 11.32
CA ALA A 96 -11.01 0.47 11.75
C ALA A 96 -12.43 0.93 11.43
N LEU A 97 -12.89 0.70 10.20
CA LEU A 97 -14.25 1.01 9.76
C LEU A 97 -15.30 0.29 10.62
N LEU A 98 -15.11 -1.00 10.90
CA LEU A 98 -16.00 -1.78 11.75
C LEU A 98 -16.03 -1.26 13.19
N ALA A 99 -14.87 -0.84 13.73
CA ALA A 99 -14.79 -0.23 15.05
C ALA A 99 -15.53 1.12 15.10
N LEU A 100 -15.38 1.97 14.07
CA LEU A 100 -16.13 3.23 13.95
C LEU A 100 -17.65 2.97 13.88
N TRP A 101 -18.08 1.97 13.09
CA TRP A 101 -19.49 1.56 13.00
C TRP A 101 -20.05 1.00 14.31
N ALA A 102 -19.22 0.30 15.09
CA ALA A 102 -19.59 -0.21 16.41
C ALA A 102 -19.59 0.88 17.50
N GLY A 103 -19.34 2.15 17.14
CA GLY A 103 -19.27 3.28 18.09
C GLY A 103 -17.94 3.38 18.85
N GLN A 104 -16.96 2.53 18.56
CA GLN A 104 -15.63 2.56 19.15
C GLN A 104 -14.72 3.56 18.44
N VAL A 105 -15.08 4.85 18.55
CA VAL A 105 -14.46 5.96 17.80
C VAL A 105 -12.95 6.05 18.01
N ILE A 106 -12.49 5.95 19.28
CA ILE A 106 -11.06 6.03 19.62
C ILE A 106 -10.28 4.90 18.94
N LEU A 107 -10.78 3.66 19.03
CA LEU A 107 -10.12 2.50 18.43
C LEU A 107 -10.09 2.61 16.90
N GLY A 108 -11.20 3.00 16.29
CA GLY A 108 -11.29 3.17 14.84
C GLY A 108 -10.28 4.19 14.32
N TRP A 109 -10.24 5.39 14.90
CA TRP A 109 -9.29 6.41 14.47
C TRP A 109 -7.84 6.09 14.84
N ALA A 110 -7.59 5.39 15.94
CA ALA A 110 -6.25 4.89 16.27
C ALA A 110 -5.73 3.90 15.21
N LEU A 111 -6.58 3.00 14.71
CA LEU A 111 -6.22 2.06 13.64
C LEU A 111 -5.97 2.78 12.31
N VAL A 112 -6.80 3.78 11.96
CA VAL A 112 -6.54 4.64 10.78
C VAL A 112 -5.20 5.37 10.93
N GLY A 113 -4.96 5.97 12.08
CA GLY A 113 -3.70 6.67 12.39
C GLY A 113 -2.48 5.76 12.30
N LEU A 114 -2.58 4.51 12.76
CA LEU A 114 -1.54 3.51 12.62
C LEU A 114 -1.21 3.22 11.15
N VAL A 115 -2.23 3.03 10.30
CA VAL A 115 -2.03 2.80 8.86
C VAL A 115 -1.39 4.01 8.18
N VAL A 116 -1.84 5.22 8.52
CA VAL A 116 -1.26 6.47 8.02
C VAL A 116 0.21 6.59 8.42
N LEU A 117 0.54 6.30 9.68
CA LEU A 117 1.91 6.34 10.20
C LEU A 117 2.82 5.35 9.45
N LEU A 118 2.40 4.11 9.29
CA LEU A 118 3.18 3.08 8.59
C LEU A 118 3.35 3.42 7.10
N ALA A 119 2.31 3.94 6.46
CA ALA A 119 2.39 4.39 5.07
C ALA A 119 3.33 5.60 4.91
N ALA A 120 3.27 6.56 5.84
CA ALA A 120 4.16 7.72 5.86
C ALA A 120 5.62 7.29 6.11
N LEU A 121 5.86 6.35 7.02
CA LEU A 121 7.19 5.78 7.26
C LEU A 121 7.75 5.17 5.97
N ASN A 122 6.94 4.45 5.19
CA ASN A 122 7.38 3.96 3.90
C ASN A 122 7.67 5.08 2.90
N LEU A 123 6.80 6.10 2.84
CA LEU A 123 6.92 7.20 1.88
C LEU A 123 8.16 8.07 2.13
N PHE A 124 8.46 8.37 3.40
CA PHE A 124 9.53 9.31 3.78
C PHE A 124 10.84 8.63 4.17
N VAL A 125 10.79 7.46 4.82
CA VAL A 125 11.98 6.73 5.31
C VAL A 125 12.34 5.58 4.37
N GLY A 126 11.45 5.16 3.48
CA GLY A 126 11.66 4.03 2.59
C GLY A 126 11.50 2.66 3.29
N PHE A 127 11.00 2.65 4.53
CA PHE A 127 10.81 1.40 5.28
C PHE A 127 9.38 0.86 5.13
N CYS A 128 9.25 -0.24 4.40
CA CYS A 128 7.99 -0.97 4.22
C CYS A 128 7.82 -2.05 5.31
N ALA A 129 7.12 -1.72 6.40
CA ALA A 129 6.85 -2.68 7.49
C ALA A 129 6.14 -3.96 7.01
N GLY A 130 5.20 -3.85 6.06
CA GLY A 130 4.51 -5.01 5.48
C GLY A 130 5.42 -5.90 4.64
N CYS A 131 6.38 -5.32 3.92
CA CYS A 131 7.36 -6.05 3.14
C CYS A 131 8.35 -6.77 4.07
N PHE A 132 8.76 -6.11 5.16
CA PHE A 132 9.57 -6.75 6.22
C PHE A 132 8.86 -7.96 6.83
N LEU A 133 7.57 -7.83 7.16
CA LEU A 133 6.77 -8.94 7.66
C LEU A 133 6.68 -10.10 6.65
N TYR A 134 6.47 -9.79 5.36
CA TYR A 134 6.46 -10.79 4.28
C TYR A 134 7.77 -11.59 4.25
N TYR A 135 8.92 -10.91 4.31
CA TYR A 135 10.21 -11.58 4.30
C TYR A 135 10.50 -12.36 5.59
N GLN A 136 9.98 -11.90 6.72
CA GLN A 136 10.08 -12.65 7.98
C GLN A 136 9.25 -13.94 7.91
N LEU A 137 8.07 -13.92 7.28
CA LEU A 137 7.25 -15.12 7.03
C LEU A 137 7.92 -16.08 6.05
N ASN A 138 8.56 -15.57 4.99
CA ASN A 138 9.41 -16.36 4.09
C ASN A 138 10.53 -17.06 4.88
N ARG A 139 11.23 -16.32 5.75
CA ARG A 139 12.32 -16.85 6.57
C ARG A 139 11.86 -17.93 7.55
N LEU A 140 10.61 -17.88 8.01
CA LEU A 140 9.98 -18.88 8.87
C LEU A 140 9.44 -20.09 8.08
N GLY A 141 9.51 -20.08 6.74
CA GLY A 141 9.07 -21.20 5.91
C GLY A 141 7.56 -21.31 5.75
N VAL A 142 6.81 -20.20 5.94
CA VAL A 142 5.36 -20.20 5.76
C VAL A 142 5.02 -20.40 4.28
N PRO A 143 4.19 -21.41 3.92
CA PRO A 143 3.84 -21.68 2.53
C PRO A 143 3.15 -20.46 1.88
N GLY A 144 3.56 -20.09 0.66
CA GLY A 144 3.06 -18.92 -0.09
C GLY A 144 3.92 -17.66 0.00
N PHE A 145 4.94 -17.63 0.88
CA PHE A 145 5.88 -16.51 1.03
C PHE A 145 7.25 -16.84 0.42
N GLU A 146 7.34 -17.08 -0.89
CA GLU A 146 8.56 -17.64 -1.50
C GLU A 146 9.61 -16.58 -1.91
N HIS A 147 9.21 -15.32 -2.05
CA HIS A 147 10.07 -14.27 -2.62
C HIS A 147 11.06 -13.71 -1.59
N ARG A 148 12.35 -13.68 -1.94
CA ARG A 148 13.44 -13.12 -1.12
C ARG A 148 13.71 -11.64 -1.48
N PRO A 149 14.30 -10.84 -0.58
CA PRO A 149 14.72 -9.49 -0.92
C PRO A 149 15.73 -9.52 -2.08
N MET A 150 15.48 -8.75 -3.14
CA MET A 150 16.44 -8.62 -4.22
C MET A 150 17.55 -7.68 -3.76
N ARG A 151 18.80 -8.19 -3.76
CA ARG A 151 19.96 -7.41 -3.35
C ARG A 151 20.21 -6.36 -4.43
N GLN A 152 19.92 -5.10 -4.14
CA GLN A 152 20.30 -3.97 -4.99
C GLN A 152 21.84 -3.88 -4.95
N SER A 153 22.50 -4.34 -6.01
CA SER A 153 23.95 -4.26 -6.20
C SER A 153 24.35 -2.91 -6.77
#